data_AF-A0A4U0SBC9-F1
#
_entry.id   AF-A0A4U0SBC9-F1
#
_cell.length_a   1.000
_cell.length_b   1.000
_cell.length_c   1.000
_cell.angle_alpha   90.00
_cell.angle_beta   90.00
_cell.angle_gamma   90.00
#
_symmetry.space_group_name_H-M   'P 1'
#
loop_
_entity.id
_entity.type
_entity.pdbx_description
1 polymer ?
#
loop_
_entity_poly.entity_id
_entity_poly.type
_entity_poly.pdbx_seq_one_letter_code
_entity_poly.pdbx_strand_id
1 'polypeptide(L)'
;MGDLVPGGNQAMPVGVLVIRVRGPFDVSVLITGHGGKVAGDEDFVFFNQPVAPGARLDGDTVMVDPRRLRAGASRVTVVVSPAEPGTPMGRLPVPVMSVMGSDGMLVARFIPPRPTQETVLLLAEIYRRGTEWKLRALGQGYADGLAGVARDFGVDVADDGSSGGADGGFVGLVNAERSRSGVPALALDARLVAAARAHAGVMAAQGQLGAEGPDGTSLFHRVAASGYAYLTIAEHRNSRPALRSTRAPSRNTVTEPSARPGVLRCTACSTQVQRPVGHSHSPRPSEVPCSTEVGRYAYTSAVPPLRHM
;
A
#
# COMPACT_ATOMS: atom_id res chain seq x y z
N MET A 1 -0.21 -17.79 32.02
CA MET A 1 -0.79 -16.60 31.36
C MET A 1 0.17 -15.46 31.69
N GLY A 2 1.11 -15.16 30.80
CA GLY A 2 2.32 -14.47 31.24
C GLY A 2 3.11 -13.87 30.11
N ASP A 3 4.08 -13.06 30.51
CA ASP A 3 5.06 -12.48 29.63
C ASP A 3 5.85 -13.59 28.94
N LEU A 4 5.87 -13.57 27.61
CA LEU A 4 6.69 -14.46 26.81
C LEU A 4 8.11 -13.91 26.73
N VAL A 5 9.06 -14.84 26.68
CA VAL A 5 10.45 -14.56 26.28
C VAL A 5 10.64 -14.97 24.83
N PRO A 6 11.68 -14.48 24.13
CA PRO A 6 12.02 -14.94 22.78
C PRO A 6 12.09 -16.47 22.71
N GLY A 7 11.42 -17.06 21.72
CA GLY A 7 11.29 -18.51 21.56
C GLY A 7 10.25 -19.18 22.48
N GLY A 8 9.67 -18.45 23.44
CA GLY A 8 8.64 -18.95 24.35
C GLY A 8 7.36 -19.34 23.63
N ASN A 9 6.72 -20.42 24.09
CA ASN A 9 5.50 -20.97 23.48
C ASN A 9 4.32 -20.91 24.44
N GLN A 10 3.13 -20.62 23.92
CA GLN A 10 1.87 -20.59 24.66
C GLN A 10 0.81 -21.36 23.87
N ALA A 11 0.05 -22.22 24.54
CA ALA A 11 -1.12 -22.86 23.93
C ALA A 11 -2.18 -21.79 23.63
N MET A 12 -2.82 -21.86 22.46
CA MET A 12 -3.85 -20.90 22.08
C MET A 12 -5.21 -21.35 22.59
N PRO A 13 -6.01 -20.44 23.18
CA PRO A 13 -7.41 -20.74 23.44
C PRO A 13 -8.16 -20.96 22.13
N VAL A 14 -9.27 -21.69 22.21
CA VAL A 14 -10.16 -21.86 21.06
C VAL A 14 -10.89 -20.55 20.80
N GLY A 15 -10.90 -20.08 19.56
CA GLY A 15 -11.69 -18.92 19.14
C GLY A 15 -10.85 -17.87 18.42
N VAL A 16 -11.40 -16.65 18.39
CA VAL A 16 -10.76 -15.49 17.78
C VAL A 16 -9.73 -14.92 18.76
N LEU A 17 -8.56 -14.55 18.23
CA LEU A 17 -7.51 -13.86 18.96
C LEU A 17 -7.48 -12.40 18.54
N VAL A 18 -7.29 -11.52 19.51
CA VAL A 18 -7.10 -10.09 19.29
C VAL A 18 -5.67 -9.75 19.67
N ILE A 19 -4.83 -9.49 18.67
CA ILE A 19 -3.44 -9.12 18.83
C ILE A 19 -3.33 -7.62 18.66
N ARG A 20 -2.64 -6.95 19.59
CA ARG A 20 -2.45 -5.50 19.54
C ARG A 20 -0.99 -5.13 19.71
N VAL A 21 -0.50 -4.24 18.86
CA VAL A 21 0.84 -3.66 18.98
C VAL A 21 0.74 -2.14 18.93
N ARG A 22 0.90 -1.48 20.08
CA ARG A 22 0.81 -0.02 20.15
C ARG A 22 2.14 0.64 19.81
N GLY A 23 2.08 1.80 19.16
CA GLY A 23 3.21 2.67 18.94
C GLY A 23 3.27 3.21 17.51
N PRO A 24 4.37 3.87 17.13
CA PRO A 24 4.59 4.40 15.79
C PRO A 24 5.01 3.29 14.80
N PHE A 25 4.22 2.22 14.75
CA PHE A 25 4.49 1.02 13.94
C PHE A 25 3.35 0.75 12.98
N ASP A 26 3.70 0.27 11.79
CA ASP A 26 2.78 -0.41 10.90
C ASP A 26 2.78 -1.90 11.23
N VAL A 27 1.58 -2.45 11.44
CA VAL A 27 1.38 -3.88 11.69
C VAL A 27 0.97 -4.57 10.40
N SER A 28 1.60 -5.70 10.13
CA SER A 28 1.23 -6.58 9.02
C SER A 28 1.27 -8.04 9.45
N VAL A 29 0.62 -8.90 8.66
CA VAL A 29 0.47 -10.32 8.96
C VAL A 29 0.71 -11.14 7.70
N LEU A 30 1.50 -12.20 7.85
CA LEU A 30 1.78 -13.16 6.78
C LEU A 30 1.15 -14.51 7.11
N ILE A 31 0.27 -15.00 6.24
CA ILE A 31 -0.37 -16.30 6.36
C ILE A 31 0.40 -17.29 5.48
N THR A 32 1.04 -18.28 6.10
CA THR A 32 1.91 -19.23 5.38
C THR A 32 1.43 -20.66 5.50
N GLY A 33 1.71 -21.43 4.45
CA GLY A 33 1.53 -22.88 4.45
C GLY A 33 2.72 -23.62 5.08
N HIS A 34 2.72 -24.94 4.96
CA HIS A 34 3.73 -25.82 5.57
C HIS A 34 5.16 -25.55 5.05
N GLY A 35 5.29 -25.03 3.82
CA GLY A 35 6.57 -24.61 3.25
C GLY A 35 7.10 -23.28 3.78
N GLY A 36 6.39 -22.61 4.70
CA GLY A 36 6.78 -21.30 5.25
C GLY A 36 6.62 -20.13 4.26
N LYS A 37 5.91 -20.35 3.15
CA LYS A 37 5.63 -19.34 2.13
C LYS A 37 4.15 -18.98 2.08
N VAL A 38 3.85 -17.76 1.66
CA VAL A 38 2.49 -17.34 1.30
C VAL A 38 2.04 -18.06 0.03
N ALA A 39 0.73 -18.27 -0.15
CA ALA A 39 0.19 -18.85 -1.38
C ALA A 39 0.03 -17.81 -2.50
N GLY A 40 -0.12 -16.53 -2.13
CA GLY A 40 -0.24 -15.38 -3.01
C GLY A 40 -0.47 -14.10 -2.21
N ASP A 41 -0.71 -12.99 -2.90
CA ASP A 41 -0.82 -11.67 -2.25
C ASP A 41 -1.94 -11.59 -1.20
N GLU A 42 -3.02 -12.36 -1.38
CA GLU A 42 -4.16 -12.44 -0.44
C GLU A 42 -3.78 -12.93 0.97
N ASP A 43 -2.63 -13.59 1.11
CA ASP A 43 -2.11 -14.07 2.39
C ASP A 43 -1.26 -13.01 3.13
N PHE A 44 -1.05 -11.85 2.52
CA PHE A 44 -0.36 -10.73 3.15
C PHE A 44 -1.37 -9.64 3.55
N VAL A 45 -1.58 -9.49 4.85
CA VAL A 45 -2.50 -8.50 5.41
C VAL A 45 -1.71 -7.29 5.91
N PHE A 46 -2.05 -6.11 5.40
CA PHE A 46 -1.41 -4.83 5.74
C PHE A 46 -2.40 -3.69 5.50
N PHE A 47 -2.00 -2.43 5.76
CA PHE A 47 -2.94 -1.30 5.73
C PHE A 47 -3.74 -1.13 4.42
N ASN A 48 -3.17 -1.48 3.26
CA ASN A 48 -3.85 -1.38 1.96
C ASN A 48 -4.64 -2.65 1.59
N GLN A 49 -4.39 -3.76 2.29
CA GLN A 49 -5.12 -5.01 2.17
C GLN A 49 -5.44 -5.54 3.58
N PRO A 50 -6.39 -4.94 4.29
CA PRO A 50 -6.58 -5.18 5.72
C PRO A 50 -7.35 -6.47 6.03
N VAL A 51 -7.69 -7.29 5.02
CA VAL A 51 -8.54 -8.48 5.20
C VAL A 51 -7.98 -9.65 4.39
N ALA A 52 -7.91 -10.81 5.04
CA ALA A 52 -7.73 -12.13 4.43
C ALA A 52 -8.69 -13.13 5.10
N PRO A 53 -8.94 -14.31 4.50
CA PRO A 53 -9.69 -15.37 5.17
C PRO A 53 -9.10 -15.68 6.56
N GLY A 54 -9.88 -15.43 7.62
CA GLY A 54 -9.47 -15.67 9.00
C GLY A 54 -8.52 -14.64 9.62
N ALA A 55 -8.16 -13.55 8.93
CA ALA A 55 -7.36 -12.47 9.49
C ALA A 55 -7.89 -11.09 9.07
N ARG A 56 -7.94 -10.15 10.01
CA ARG A 56 -8.33 -8.75 9.74
C ARG A 56 -7.47 -7.79 10.54
N LEU A 57 -6.94 -6.78 9.88
CA LEU A 57 -6.22 -5.66 10.47
C LEU A 57 -7.17 -4.45 10.60
N ASP A 58 -7.11 -3.79 11.74
CA ASP A 58 -7.79 -2.53 12.02
C ASP A 58 -6.85 -1.63 12.85
N GLY A 59 -6.16 -0.71 12.17
CA GLY A 59 -5.14 0.14 12.78
C GLY A 59 -4.00 -0.67 13.42
N ASP A 60 -3.91 -0.61 14.75
CA ASP A 60 -2.87 -1.27 15.56
C ASP A 60 -3.26 -2.69 16.02
N THR A 61 -4.43 -3.17 15.59
CA THR A 61 -5.09 -4.37 16.10
C THR A 61 -5.34 -5.37 14.97
N VAL A 62 -4.91 -6.63 15.19
CA VAL A 62 -5.14 -7.76 14.29
C VAL A 62 -6.07 -8.75 14.98
N MET A 63 -7.16 -9.10 14.29
CA MET A 63 -8.03 -10.21 14.66
C MET A 63 -7.67 -11.45 13.84
N VAL A 64 -7.46 -12.59 14.50
CA VAL A 64 -7.16 -13.87 13.84
C VAL A 64 -8.17 -14.94 14.31
N ASP A 65 -8.90 -15.55 13.39
CA ASP A 65 -9.67 -16.78 13.61
C ASP A 65 -8.99 -17.93 12.84
N PRO A 66 -8.20 -18.78 13.52
CA PRO A 66 -7.48 -19.88 12.87
C PRO A 66 -8.39 -20.88 12.13
N ARG A 67 -9.69 -20.95 12.46
CA ARG A 67 -10.64 -21.86 11.81
C ARG A 67 -11.15 -21.34 10.46
N ARG A 68 -11.01 -20.04 10.22
CA ARG A 68 -11.42 -19.36 8.98
C ARG A 68 -10.26 -19.10 8.02
N LEU A 69 -9.03 -19.48 8.42
CA LEU A 69 -7.88 -19.45 7.53
C LEU A 69 -8.14 -20.38 6.33
N ARG A 70 -7.61 -19.99 5.17
CA ARG A 70 -7.71 -20.81 3.95
C ARG A 70 -7.13 -22.22 4.14
N ALA A 71 -7.56 -23.15 3.32
CA ALA A 71 -7.01 -24.50 3.29
C ALA A 71 -5.48 -24.48 3.10
N GLY A 72 -4.78 -25.35 3.83
CA GLY A 72 -3.33 -25.46 3.78
C GLY A 72 -2.56 -24.40 4.59
N ALA A 73 -3.22 -23.41 5.21
CA ALA A 73 -2.57 -22.49 6.13
C ALA A 73 -2.14 -23.22 7.41
N SER A 74 -0.90 -23.01 7.83
CA SER A 74 -0.32 -23.65 9.01
C SER A 74 0.37 -22.67 9.95
N ARG A 75 0.55 -21.40 9.54
CA ARG A 75 1.21 -20.38 10.34
C ARG A 75 0.72 -18.97 9.98
N VAL A 76 0.61 -18.11 10.98
CA VAL A 76 0.28 -16.69 10.88
C VAL A 76 1.37 -15.91 11.62
N THR A 77 2.16 -15.13 10.90
CA THR A 77 3.29 -14.39 11.47
C THR A 77 2.94 -12.90 11.60
N VAL A 78 3.11 -12.34 12.79
CA VAL A 78 2.89 -10.91 13.07
C VAL A 78 4.20 -10.15 12.85
N VAL A 79 4.15 -9.21 11.92
CA VAL A 79 5.27 -8.41 11.47
C VAL A 79 5.02 -6.95 11.81
N VAL A 80 6.04 -6.24 12.27
CA VAL A 80 5.97 -4.80 12.51
C VAL A 80 7.12 -4.08 11.85
N SER A 81 6.79 -2.92 11.28
CA SER A 81 7.75 -1.98 10.72
C SER A 81 7.49 -0.59 11.30
N PRO A 82 8.45 0.35 11.21
CA PRO A 82 8.21 1.75 11.47
C PRO A 82 7.07 2.29 10.60
N ALA A 83 6.22 3.15 11.17
CA ALA A 83 5.24 3.92 10.38
C ALA A 83 5.91 4.96 9.46
N GLU A 84 7.13 5.39 9.80
CA GLU A 84 7.96 6.27 8.96
C GLU A 84 9.02 5.43 8.21
N PRO A 85 8.91 5.29 6.88
CA PRO A 85 9.85 4.50 6.08
C PRO A 85 11.31 4.93 6.28
N GLY A 86 12.23 3.97 6.36
CA GLY A 86 13.66 4.23 6.51
C GLY A 86 14.12 4.53 7.93
N THR A 87 13.22 4.62 8.91
CA THR A 87 13.56 4.74 10.33
C THR A 87 14.00 3.38 10.89
N PRO A 88 15.18 3.22 11.49
CA PRO A 88 15.52 1.97 12.18
C PRO A 88 14.65 1.75 13.41
N MET A 89 14.22 0.52 13.67
CA MET A 89 13.39 0.16 14.82
C MET A 89 14.07 0.52 16.16
N GLY A 90 15.40 0.49 16.22
CA GLY A 90 16.15 0.90 17.42
C GLY A 90 16.01 2.37 17.83
N ARG A 91 15.50 3.24 16.92
CA ARG A 91 15.20 4.65 17.21
C ARG A 91 13.78 4.87 17.75
N LEU A 92 12.93 3.85 17.68
CA LEU A 92 11.56 3.89 18.17
C LEU A 92 11.47 3.28 19.59
N PRO A 93 10.35 3.49 20.30
CA PRO A 93 10.05 2.72 21.50
C PRO A 93 10.10 1.20 21.21
N VAL A 94 10.37 0.37 22.22
CA VAL A 94 10.31 -1.09 22.02
C VAL A 94 8.84 -1.51 21.83
N PRO A 95 8.49 -2.26 20.78
CA PRO A 95 7.11 -2.66 20.54
C PRO A 95 6.62 -3.61 21.63
N VAL A 96 5.42 -3.36 22.14
CA VAL A 96 4.77 -4.23 23.13
C VAL A 96 3.58 -4.90 22.46
N MET A 97 3.64 -6.23 22.32
CA MET A 97 2.56 -7.04 21.77
C MET A 97 1.71 -7.59 22.91
N SER A 98 0.39 -7.44 22.82
CA SER A 98 -0.58 -8.10 23.70
C SER A 98 -1.51 -8.98 22.87
N VAL A 99 -1.78 -10.19 23.33
CA VAL A 99 -2.68 -11.15 22.69
C VAL A 99 -3.81 -11.45 23.66
N MET A 100 -5.04 -11.17 23.26
CA MET A 100 -6.25 -11.44 24.02
C MET A 100 -7.08 -12.54 23.36
N GLY A 101 -7.77 -13.35 24.16
CA GLY A 101 -8.77 -14.28 23.70
C GLY A 101 -10.08 -13.57 23.37
N SER A 102 -11.02 -14.28 22.76
CA SER A 102 -12.37 -13.77 22.46
C SER A 102 -13.19 -13.46 23.71
N ASP A 103 -12.80 -14.01 24.85
CA ASP A 103 -13.33 -13.72 26.19
C ASP A 103 -12.76 -12.42 26.80
N GLY A 104 -11.84 -11.75 26.11
CA GLY A 104 -11.16 -10.54 26.58
C GLY A 104 -10.01 -10.82 27.54
N MET A 105 -9.71 -12.09 27.84
CA MET A 105 -8.63 -12.45 28.76
C MET A 105 -7.27 -12.35 28.07
N LEU A 106 -6.28 -11.79 28.77
CA LEU A 106 -4.91 -11.68 28.26
C LEU A 106 -4.28 -13.07 28.15
N VAL A 107 -4.04 -13.56 26.94
CA VAL A 107 -3.41 -14.85 26.68
C VAL A 107 -1.90 -14.78 26.82
N ALA A 108 -1.29 -13.75 26.23
CA ALA A 108 0.14 -13.54 26.24
C ALA A 108 0.48 -12.06 26.06
N ARG A 109 1.60 -11.65 26.63
CA ARG A 109 2.24 -10.37 26.33
C ARG A 109 3.70 -10.62 25.96
N PHE A 110 4.24 -9.87 25.00
CA PHE A 110 5.61 -10.04 24.56
C PHE A 110 6.27 -8.68 24.34
N ILE A 111 7.49 -8.55 24.84
CA ILE A 111 8.38 -7.42 24.63
C ILE A 111 9.67 -8.02 24.04
N PRO A 112 10.00 -7.76 22.77
CA PRO A 112 11.21 -8.29 22.17
C PRO A 112 12.45 -7.60 22.76
N PRO A 113 13.64 -8.21 22.62
CA PRO A 113 14.90 -7.54 22.85
C PRO A 113 14.96 -6.24 22.05
N ARG A 114 15.71 -5.25 22.56
CA ARG A 114 15.78 -3.93 21.92
C ARG A 114 16.37 -4.08 20.51
N PRO A 115 15.62 -3.69 19.47
CA PRO A 115 16.15 -3.68 18.11
C PRO A 115 17.29 -2.67 17.96
N THR A 116 18.15 -2.91 16.99
CA THR A 116 19.29 -2.06 16.65
C THR A 116 19.07 -1.39 15.31
N GLN A 117 19.69 -1.90 14.24
CA GLN A 117 19.64 -1.35 12.88
C GLN A 117 18.47 -1.91 12.05
N GLU A 118 17.74 -2.90 12.57
CA GLU A 118 16.68 -3.57 11.84
C GLU A 118 15.52 -2.63 11.56
N THR A 119 14.94 -2.74 10.36
CA THR A 119 13.80 -1.91 9.92
C THR A 119 12.49 -2.68 9.90
N VAL A 120 12.52 -3.98 10.19
CA VAL A 120 11.35 -4.84 10.38
C VAL A 120 11.60 -5.83 11.51
N LEU A 121 10.58 -6.16 12.30
CA LEU A 121 10.61 -7.19 13.33
C LEU A 121 9.46 -8.20 13.15
N LEU A 122 9.79 -9.49 13.28
CA LEU A 122 8.81 -10.56 13.52
C LEU A 122 8.59 -10.70 15.02
N LEU A 123 7.39 -10.36 15.50
CA LEU A 123 7.09 -10.39 16.93
C LEU A 123 6.70 -11.78 17.40
N ALA A 124 5.81 -12.43 16.67
CA ALA A 124 5.31 -13.75 17.02
C ALA A 124 4.76 -14.49 15.81
N GLU A 125 4.66 -15.81 15.96
CA GLU A 125 3.96 -16.67 15.03
C GLU A 125 2.88 -17.47 15.76
N ILE A 126 1.69 -17.55 15.18
CA ILE A 126 0.66 -18.52 15.54
C ILE A 126 0.82 -19.68 14.57
N TYR A 127 1.20 -20.86 15.05
CA TYR A 127 1.50 -22.01 14.20
C TYR A 127 0.71 -23.24 14.63
N ARG A 128 0.41 -24.10 13.66
CA ARG A 128 -0.29 -25.36 13.88
C ARG A 128 0.73 -26.46 14.21
N ARG A 129 0.51 -27.17 15.31
CA ARG A 129 1.25 -28.39 15.69
C ARG A 129 0.25 -29.52 15.88
N GLY A 130 0.18 -30.43 14.90
CA GLY A 130 -0.86 -31.45 14.87
C GLY A 130 -2.24 -30.82 14.66
N THR A 131 -3.17 -31.05 15.58
CA THR A 131 -4.52 -30.47 15.54
C THR A 131 -4.63 -29.15 16.28
N GLU A 132 -3.61 -28.75 17.04
CA GLU A 132 -3.65 -27.58 17.91
C GLU A 132 -2.90 -26.38 17.31
N TRP A 133 -3.39 -25.18 17.62
CA TRP A 133 -2.69 -23.94 17.35
C TRP A 133 -1.92 -23.46 18.59
N LYS A 134 -0.72 -22.95 18.35
CA LYS A 134 0.19 -22.46 19.40
C LYS A 134 0.73 -21.10 19.01
N LEU A 135 0.96 -20.24 19.98
CA LEU A 135 1.67 -19.00 19.82
C LEU A 135 3.14 -19.21 20.19
N ARG A 136 4.05 -18.63 19.41
CA ARG A 136 5.46 -18.54 19.73
C ARG A 136 5.93 -17.10 19.59
N ALA A 137 6.57 -16.58 20.63
CA ALA A 137 7.27 -15.31 20.55
C ALA A 137 8.57 -15.48 19.76
N LEU A 138 8.85 -14.57 18.84
CA LEU A 138 10.04 -14.59 17.99
C LEU A 138 11.03 -13.50 18.43
N GLY A 139 10.70 -12.23 18.16
CA GLY A 139 11.61 -11.10 18.40
C GLY A 139 12.79 -11.06 17.43
N GLN A 140 12.59 -11.56 16.20
CA GLN A 140 13.61 -11.60 15.17
C GLN A 140 13.55 -10.33 14.32
N GLY A 141 14.67 -9.67 14.11
CA GLY A 141 14.77 -8.50 13.25
C GLY A 141 15.31 -8.79 11.87
N TYR A 142 14.93 -7.93 10.92
CA TYR A 142 15.35 -7.95 9.53
C TYR A 142 16.06 -6.64 9.20
N ALA A 143 17.37 -6.70 8.94
CA ALA A 143 18.18 -5.56 8.51
C ALA A 143 17.76 -5.08 7.10
N ASP A 144 17.51 -6.04 6.19
CA ASP A 144 17.05 -5.79 4.81
C ASP A 144 15.58 -5.34 4.72
N GLY A 145 14.94 -5.12 5.88
CA GLY A 145 13.58 -4.63 6.00
C GLY A 145 12.54 -5.53 5.37
N LEU A 146 11.47 -4.91 4.87
CA LEU A 146 10.31 -5.63 4.32
C LEU A 146 10.68 -6.42 3.05
N ALA A 147 11.70 -5.99 2.30
CA ALA A 147 12.20 -6.72 1.15
C ALA A 147 12.83 -8.06 1.55
N GLY A 148 13.56 -8.11 2.66
CA GLY A 148 14.07 -9.38 3.21
C GLY A 148 12.94 -10.32 3.61
N VAL A 149 11.94 -9.79 4.32
CA VAL A 149 10.74 -10.56 4.69
C VAL A 149 10.00 -11.07 3.46
N ALA A 150 9.81 -10.25 2.43
CA ALA A 150 9.14 -10.67 1.21
C ALA A 150 9.83 -11.87 0.53
N ARG A 151 11.17 -11.83 0.39
CA ARG A 151 11.94 -12.95 -0.17
C ARG A 151 11.79 -14.22 0.66
N ASP A 152 11.91 -14.10 1.97
CA ASP A 152 11.83 -15.23 2.90
C ASP A 152 10.45 -15.85 2.96
N PHE A 153 9.40 -15.06 2.81
CA PHE A 153 8.02 -15.51 2.86
C PHE A 153 7.39 -15.73 1.48
N GLY A 154 8.10 -15.42 0.39
CA GLY A 154 7.63 -15.61 -0.99
C GLY A 154 6.53 -14.63 -1.39
N VAL A 155 6.52 -13.43 -0.80
CA VAL A 155 5.63 -12.35 -1.20
C VAL A 155 6.18 -11.74 -2.48
N ASP A 156 5.35 -11.65 -3.51
CA ASP A 156 5.74 -11.01 -4.77
C ASP A 156 5.67 -9.49 -4.57
N VAL A 157 6.80 -8.89 -4.19
CA VAL A 157 6.89 -7.43 -4.12
C VAL A 157 7.14 -6.96 -5.53
N ALA A 158 6.12 -6.37 -6.15
CA ALA A 158 6.31 -5.54 -7.32
C ALA A 158 7.40 -4.51 -6.97
N ASP A 159 8.58 -4.71 -7.55
CA ASP A 159 9.78 -3.95 -7.21
C ASP A 159 9.60 -2.50 -7.70
N ASP A 160 9.24 -1.60 -6.79
CA ASP A 160 9.06 -0.17 -7.03
C ASP A 160 10.43 0.55 -7.14
N GLY A 161 11.43 -0.12 -7.70
CA GLY A 161 12.85 0.20 -7.50
C GLY A 161 13.81 -0.18 -8.63
N SER A 162 13.34 -0.53 -9.83
CA SER A 162 14.20 -0.49 -11.02
C SER A 162 13.75 0.63 -11.95
N SER A 163 14.72 1.38 -12.45
CA SER A 163 14.64 2.48 -13.40
C SER A 163 14.13 2.02 -14.78
N GLY A 164 12.91 1.48 -14.80
CA GLY A 164 12.13 1.06 -15.94
C GLY A 164 10.68 1.50 -15.76
N GLY A 165 10.44 2.81 -15.78
CA GLY A 165 9.13 3.44 -15.94
C GLY A 165 8.04 3.07 -14.92
N ALA A 166 7.79 3.96 -13.95
CA ALA A 166 6.59 3.94 -13.09
C ALA A 166 5.25 3.81 -13.86
N ASP A 167 5.27 4.06 -15.17
CA ASP A 167 4.14 3.92 -16.09
C ASP A 167 3.79 2.44 -16.38
N GLY A 168 4.75 1.51 -16.31
CA GLY A 168 4.54 0.08 -16.63
C GLY A 168 3.84 -0.71 -15.53
N GLY A 169 4.21 -0.47 -14.26
CA GLY A 169 3.65 -1.18 -13.11
C GLY A 169 2.15 -0.90 -12.91
N PHE A 170 1.75 0.38 -13.02
CA PHE A 170 0.34 0.75 -12.92
C PHE A 170 -0.51 0.18 -14.05
N VAL A 171 -0.01 0.21 -15.29
CA VAL A 171 -0.71 -0.40 -16.44
C VAL A 171 -0.86 -1.91 -16.27
N GLY A 172 0.13 -2.59 -15.68
CA GLY A 172 0.04 -4.00 -15.30
C GLY A 172 -1.11 -4.29 -14.34
N LEU A 173 -1.23 -3.52 -13.25
CA LEU A 173 -2.32 -3.65 -12.27
C LEU A 173 -3.70 -3.40 -12.90
N VAL A 174 -3.82 -2.36 -13.72
CA VAL A 174 -5.07 -2.05 -14.43
C VAL A 174 -5.42 -3.17 -15.42
N ASN A 175 -4.44 -3.72 -16.13
CA ASN A 175 -4.66 -4.82 -17.08
C ASN A 175 -5.05 -6.13 -16.41
N ALA A 176 -4.54 -6.41 -15.20
CA ALA A 176 -4.98 -7.56 -14.42
C ALA A 176 -6.49 -7.47 -14.10
N GLU A 177 -6.97 -6.29 -13.73
CA GLU A 177 -8.39 -6.07 -13.44
C GLU A 177 -9.26 -6.08 -14.71
N ARG A 178 -8.76 -5.50 -15.81
CA ARG A 178 -9.44 -5.58 -17.12
C ARG A 178 -9.59 -7.01 -17.61
N SER A 179 -8.57 -7.85 -17.40
CA SER A 179 -8.60 -9.28 -17.72
C SER A 179 -9.70 -10.01 -16.94
N ARG A 180 -9.82 -9.76 -15.63
CA ARG A 180 -10.90 -10.32 -14.80
C ARG A 180 -12.29 -9.91 -15.27
N SER A 181 -12.41 -8.70 -15.84
CA SER A 181 -13.65 -8.17 -16.40
C SER A 181 -13.89 -8.57 -17.86
N GLY A 182 -13.02 -9.37 -18.48
CA GLY A 182 -13.14 -9.79 -19.89
C GLY A 182 -12.93 -8.66 -20.90
N VAL A 183 -12.28 -7.56 -20.49
CA VAL A 183 -12.04 -6.38 -21.34
C VAL A 183 -10.58 -6.38 -21.83
N PRO A 184 -10.30 -6.03 -23.11
CA PRO A 184 -8.94 -6.03 -23.65
C PRO A 184 -7.96 -5.15 -22.88
N ALA A 185 -6.70 -5.59 -22.78
CA ALA A 185 -5.64 -4.86 -22.12
C ALA A 185 -5.37 -3.47 -22.75
N LEU A 186 -4.95 -2.53 -21.92
CA LEU A 186 -4.36 -1.25 -22.32
C LEU A 186 -2.89 -1.45 -22.69
N ALA A 187 -2.43 -0.68 -23.67
CA ALA A 187 -1.01 -0.54 -23.99
C ALA A 187 -0.49 0.84 -23.55
N LEU A 188 0.82 1.00 -23.45
CA LEU A 188 1.44 2.33 -23.31
C LEU A 188 1.69 2.92 -24.69
N ASP A 189 1.32 4.20 -24.91
CA ASP A 189 1.70 4.97 -26.11
C ASP A 189 2.79 5.95 -25.73
N ALA A 190 3.89 5.95 -26.47
CA ALA A 190 5.03 6.83 -26.20
C ALA A 190 4.67 8.33 -26.24
N ARG A 191 3.71 8.74 -27.08
CA ARG A 191 3.25 10.13 -27.20
C ARG A 191 2.45 10.55 -25.98
N LEU A 192 1.59 9.67 -25.47
CA LEU A 192 0.82 9.88 -24.26
C LEU A 192 1.73 9.93 -23.03
N VAL A 193 2.70 9.02 -22.94
CA VAL A 193 3.70 9.00 -21.86
C VAL A 193 4.53 10.28 -21.87
N ALA A 194 4.98 10.74 -23.05
CA ALA A 194 5.74 11.98 -23.18
C ALA A 194 4.92 13.21 -22.74
N ALA A 195 3.66 13.31 -23.19
CA ALA A 195 2.76 14.40 -22.80
C ALA A 195 2.47 14.39 -21.28
N ALA A 196 2.28 13.21 -20.69
CA ALA A 196 2.03 13.07 -19.26
C ALA A 196 3.26 13.45 -18.41
N ARG A 197 4.47 13.07 -18.85
CA ARG A 197 5.73 13.45 -18.19
C ARG A 197 6.01 14.95 -18.28
N ALA A 198 5.72 15.58 -19.43
CA ALA A 198 5.86 17.02 -19.58
C ALA A 198 4.93 17.77 -18.61
N HIS A 199 3.66 17.36 -18.53
CA HIS A 199 2.71 17.95 -17.58
C HIS A 199 3.12 17.72 -16.12
N ALA A 200 3.62 16.52 -15.79
CA ALA A 200 4.14 16.21 -14.46
C ALA A 200 5.34 17.09 -14.08
N GLY A 201 6.24 17.38 -15.03
CA GLY A 201 7.37 18.28 -14.83
C GLY A 201 6.94 19.72 -14.50
N VAL A 202 5.90 20.20 -15.20
CA VAL A 202 5.31 21.52 -14.92
C VAL A 202 4.66 21.56 -13.54
N MET A 203 3.85 20.56 -13.18
CA MET A 203 3.24 20.47 -11.84
C MET A 203 4.29 20.41 -10.73
N ALA A 204 5.38 19.68 -10.96
CA ALA A 204 6.49 19.58 -10.00
C ALA A 204 7.22 20.91 -9.81
N ALA A 205 7.47 21.64 -10.89
CA ALA A 205 8.10 22.96 -10.84
C ALA A 205 7.24 23.98 -10.07
N GLN A 206 5.91 23.84 -10.13
CA GLN A 206 4.97 24.76 -9.48
C GLN A 206 4.63 24.39 -8.03
N GLY A 207 4.97 23.19 -7.55
CA GLY A 207 4.54 22.80 -6.21
C GLY A 207 3.06 22.43 -6.12
N GLN A 208 2.36 22.19 -7.24
CA GLN A 208 0.90 22.10 -7.25
C GLN A 208 0.37 21.07 -8.25
N LEU A 209 -0.62 20.28 -7.82
CA LEU A 209 -1.38 19.40 -8.70
C LEU A 209 -2.51 20.19 -9.40
N GLY A 210 -2.54 20.13 -10.73
CA GLY A 210 -3.51 20.85 -11.56
C GLY A 210 -3.94 20.03 -12.79
N ALA A 211 -5.17 20.22 -13.27
CA ALA A 211 -5.66 19.58 -14.49
C ALA A 211 -5.17 20.35 -15.74
N GLU A 212 -4.99 21.65 -15.58
CA GLU A 212 -4.49 22.57 -16.59
C GLU A 212 -3.05 22.96 -16.26
N GLY A 213 -2.28 23.28 -17.31
CA GLY A 213 -0.98 23.92 -17.16
C GLY A 213 -1.11 25.38 -16.73
N PRO A 214 0.01 26.06 -16.39
CA PRO A 214 0.04 27.47 -16.02
C PRO A 214 -0.59 28.38 -17.08
N ASP A 215 -0.43 28.01 -18.35
CA ASP A 215 -0.96 28.76 -19.49
C ASP A 215 -2.43 28.41 -19.80
N GLY A 216 -3.15 27.75 -18.89
CA GLY A 216 -4.52 27.28 -19.08
C GLY A 216 -4.64 26.08 -20.04
N THR A 217 -3.52 25.45 -20.40
CA THR A 217 -3.52 24.33 -21.37
C THR A 217 -4.14 23.09 -20.74
N SER A 218 -5.31 22.68 -21.25
CA SER A 218 -6.05 21.50 -20.79
C SER A 218 -5.44 20.18 -21.28
N LEU A 219 -5.81 19.08 -20.63
CA LEU A 219 -5.44 17.70 -21.02
C LEU A 219 -5.69 17.44 -22.52
N PHE A 220 -6.85 17.88 -23.01
CA PHE A 220 -7.26 17.69 -24.40
C PHE A 220 -6.28 18.33 -25.38
N HIS A 221 -5.85 19.56 -25.09
CA HIS A 221 -4.90 20.29 -25.91
C HIS A 221 -3.49 19.67 -25.85
N ARG A 222 -3.05 19.23 -24.65
CA ARG A 222 -1.75 18.54 -24.49
C ARG A 222 -1.66 17.25 -25.30
N VAL A 223 -2.72 16.45 -25.31
CA VAL A 223 -2.74 15.18 -26.04
C VAL A 223 -2.97 15.37 -27.55
N ALA A 224 -3.79 16.34 -27.94
CA ALA A 224 -3.91 16.68 -29.36
C ALA A 224 -2.58 17.20 -29.94
N ALA A 225 -1.84 18.02 -29.18
CA ALA A 225 -0.53 18.53 -29.56
C ALA A 225 0.54 17.43 -29.71
N SER A 226 0.39 16.27 -29.06
CA SER A 226 1.28 15.12 -29.26
C SER A 226 0.93 14.30 -30.52
N GLY A 227 -0.08 14.72 -31.28
CA GLY A 227 -0.56 14.03 -32.48
C GLY A 227 -1.32 12.74 -32.16
N TYR A 228 -1.85 12.60 -30.95
CA TYR A 228 -2.64 11.43 -30.56
C TYR A 228 -4.15 11.72 -30.74
N ALA A 229 -4.79 10.96 -31.63
CA ALA A 229 -6.23 11.01 -31.83
C ALA A 229 -6.95 10.11 -30.80
N TYR A 230 -7.94 10.65 -30.11
CA TYR A 230 -8.72 9.93 -29.10
C TYR A 230 -10.22 10.22 -29.23
N LEU A 231 -11.03 9.24 -28.84
CA LEU A 231 -12.49 9.41 -28.65
C LEU A 231 -12.85 9.72 -27.19
N THR A 232 -12.04 9.23 -26.26
CA THR A 232 -12.21 9.47 -24.82
C THR A 232 -10.82 9.51 -24.20
N ILE A 233 -10.64 10.43 -23.26
CA ILE A 233 -9.40 10.55 -22.51
C ILE A 233 -9.70 10.77 -21.04
N ALA A 234 -8.89 10.18 -20.19
CA ALA A 234 -8.92 10.34 -18.75
C ALA A 234 -7.49 10.53 -18.25
N GLU A 235 -7.34 11.29 -17.17
CA GLU A 235 -6.06 11.53 -16.53
C GLU A 235 -6.13 11.14 -15.06
N HIS A 236 -5.09 10.44 -14.61
CA HIS A 236 -4.87 10.12 -13.21
C HIS A 236 -3.61 10.86 -12.73
N ARG A 237 -3.74 11.61 -11.62
CA ARG A 237 -2.69 12.47 -11.06
C ARG A 237 -2.42 12.08 -9.63
N ASN A 238 -1.18 11.72 -9.33
CA ASN A 238 -0.73 11.36 -8.00
C ASN A 238 0.54 12.14 -7.64
N SER A 239 0.64 12.58 -6.40
CA SER A 239 1.87 13.11 -5.80
C SER A 239 2.33 12.16 -4.70
N ARG A 240 3.64 11.86 -4.64
CA ARG A 240 4.25 11.20 -3.48
C ARG A 240 4.77 12.27 -2.50
N PRO A 241 4.65 12.09 -1.18
CA PRO A 241 5.32 12.94 -0.20
C PRO A 241 6.83 12.94 -0.44
N ALA A 242 7.47 14.11 -0.36
CA ALA A 242 8.92 14.21 -0.50
C ALA A 242 9.63 13.48 0.65
N LEU A 243 10.40 12.44 0.33
CA LEU A 243 11.44 11.94 1.22
C LEU A 243 12.41 13.08 1.47
N ARG A 244 12.41 13.64 2.69
CA ARG A 244 13.40 14.64 3.09
C ARG A 244 14.79 14.00 2.99
N SER A 245 15.56 14.40 1.98
CA SER A 245 17.01 14.17 1.97
C SER A 245 17.59 14.93 3.16
N THR A 246 18.05 14.20 4.18
CA THR A 246 18.70 14.77 5.36
C THR A 246 20.03 15.39 4.96
N ARG A 247 20.02 16.68 4.60
CA ARG A 247 21.20 17.54 4.74
C ARG A 247 21.15 18.12 6.16
N ALA A 248 22.21 17.88 6.93
CA ALA A 248 22.33 18.24 8.34
C ALA A 248 22.04 19.73 8.62
N PRO A 249 21.47 20.08 9.79
CA PRO A 249 20.94 21.42 10.05
C PRO A 249 22.02 22.40 10.52
N SER A 250 22.08 23.59 9.92
CA SER A 250 22.67 24.77 10.58
C SER A 250 21.58 25.47 11.40
N ARG A 251 21.90 25.69 12.68
CA ARG A 251 21.08 26.30 13.73
C ARG A 251 20.55 27.68 13.33
N ASN A 252 19.27 27.95 13.60
CA ASN A 252 18.84 28.88 14.66
C ASN A 252 17.30 28.90 14.82
N THR A 253 16.91 28.94 16.09
CA THR A 253 15.62 29.17 16.78
C THR A 253 14.69 30.19 16.10
N VAL A 254 13.36 30.16 16.19
CA VAL A 254 12.50 30.37 17.39
C VAL A 254 11.09 29.79 17.18
N THR A 255 10.52 29.30 18.29
CA THR A 255 9.19 28.73 18.58
C THR A 255 8.02 29.71 18.42
N GLU A 256 6.83 29.23 18.02
CA GLU A 256 5.55 29.45 18.73
C GLU A 256 4.42 28.50 18.25
N PRO A 257 3.36 28.28 19.07
CA PRO A 257 2.59 27.04 19.10
C PRO A 257 1.16 27.14 18.51
N SER A 258 0.47 26.00 18.49
CA SER A 258 -0.98 25.79 18.28
C SER A 258 -1.49 25.69 16.83
N ALA A 259 -1.79 24.45 16.41
CA ALA A 259 -3.16 24.05 16.05
C ALA A 259 -3.28 22.52 15.99
N ARG A 260 -4.46 22.03 16.41
CA ARG A 260 -4.87 20.63 16.62
C ARG A 260 -4.71 19.74 15.36
N PRO A 261 -4.45 18.42 15.49
CA PRO A 261 -4.43 17.52 14.35
C PRO A 261 -5.86 17.19 13.89
N GLY A 262 -6.27 17.85 12.80
CA GLY A 262 -7.45 17.49 12.02
C GLY A 262 -7.07 16.53 10.89
N VAL A 263 -7.80 15.41 10.85
CA VAL A 263 -7.94 14.42 9.77
C VAL A 263 -7.55 14.95 8.37
N LEU A 264 -6.44 14.48 7.82
CA LEU A 264 -6.12 14.65 6.40
C LEU A 264 -6.91 13.64 5.58
N ARG A 265 -8.05 14.09 5.06
CA ARG A 265 -8.81 13.42 3.99
C ARG A 265 -7.92 13.35 2.73
N CYS A 266 -7.58 12.14 2.30
CA CYS A 266 -7.20 11.89 0.91
C CYS A 266 -8.40 12.25 0.03
N THR A 267 -8.33 13.38 -0.66
CA THR A 267 -9.36 13.77 -1.62
C THR A 267 -9.00 13.13 -2.95
N ALA A 268 -9.46 11.90 -3.18
CA ALA A 268 -9.49 11.32 -4.52
C ALA A 268 -10.47 12.15 -5.36
N CYS A 269 -9.96 13.13 -6.10
CA CYS A 269 -10.77 13.91 -7.03
C CYS A 269 -10.84 13.12 -8.35
N SER A 270 -11.82 12.22 -8.47
CA SER A 270 -12.21 11.63 -9.74
C SER A 270 -13.03 12.67 -10.51
N THR A 271 -12.47 13.27 -11.56
CA THR A 271 -13.27 14.10 -12.46
C THR A 271 -13.89 13.21 -13.53
N GLN A 272 -15.19 12.98 -13.41
CA GLN A 272 -16.02 12.34 -14.44
C GLN A 272 -16.29 13.31 -15.61
N VAL A 273 -16.28 12.70 -16.79
CA VAL A 273 -16.82 13.11 -18.10
C VAL A 273 -17.69 14.37 -18.12
N GLN A 274 -17.30 15.35 -18.94
CA GLN A 274 -18.22 16.33 -19.53
C GLN A 274 -17.99 16.41 -21.03
N ARG A 275 -19.05 16.14 -21.81
CA ARG A 275 -19.16 16.49 -23.23
C ARG A 275 -19.56 17.97 -23.33
N PRO A 276 -18.97 18.77 -24.23
CA PRO A 276 -19.61 20.00 -24.66
C PRO A 276 -20.72 19.64 -25.65
N VAL A 277 -21.98 19.95 -25.31
CA VAL A 277 -23.11 19.85 -26.24
C VAL A 277 -23.42 21.26 -26.76
N GLY A 278 -23.18 21.49 -28.04
CA GLY A 278 -23.63 22.66 -28.79
C GLY A 278 -24.62 22.26 -29.88
N HIS A 279 -25.90 22.53 -29.60
CA HIS A 279 -27.08 22.68 -30.47
C HIS A 279 -27.60 21.56 -31.42
N SER A 280 -28.83 21.16 -31.10
CA SER A 280 -30.00 20.83 -31.95
C SER A 280 -29.99 19.60 -32.86
N HIS A 281 -30.22 18.41 -32.30
CA HIS A 281 -31.31 17.48 -32.68
C HIS A 281 -31.23 16.24 -31.78
N SER A 282 -32.34 15.80 -31.19
CA SER A 282 -32.41 14.54 -30.46
C SER A 282 -32.60 13.36 -31.42
N PRO A 283 -31.79 12.29 -31.31
CA PRO A 283 -32.25 10.95 -31.62
C PRO A 283 -32.36 10.09 -30.35
N ARG A 284 -33.31 9.16 -30.38
CA ARG A 284 -33.67 8.25 -29.28
C ARG A 284 -32.53 7.25 -28.98
N PRO A 285 -32.41 6.73 -27.74
CA PRO A 285 -31.40 5.75 -27.39
C PRO A 285 -31.90 4.36 -27.76
N SER A 286 -31.60 3.92 -28.97
CA SER A 286 -31.70 2.51 -29.32
C SER A 286 -30.72 2.20 -30.45
N GLU A 287 -29.80 1.31 -30.13
CA GLU A 287 -28.99 0.50 -31.05
C GLU A 287 -27.77 1.16 -31.71
N VAL A 288 -26.70 0.36 -31.67
CA VAL A 288 -25.44 0.36 -32.45
C VAL A 288 -24.20 0.45 -31.53
N PRO A 289 -23.25 -0.49 -31.70
CA PRO A 289 -22.69 -1.29 -30.61
C PRO A 289 -21.25 -0.95 -30.26
N CYS A 290 -20.79 -1.62 -29.20
CA CYS A 290 -19.39 -1.74 -28.80
C CYS A 290 -18.55 -2.35 -29.94
N SER A 291 -18.07 -1.53 -30.89
CA SER A 291 -16.91 -1.85 -31.73
C SER A 291 -16.51 -0.66 -32.60
N THR A 292 -15.64 0.19 -32.10
CA THR A 292 -14.66 0.88 -32.98
C THR A 292 -13.36 0.95 -32.21
N GLU A 293 -12.47 -0.01 -32.48
CA GLU A 293 -11.11 -0.03 -31.97
C GLU A 293 -10.37 1.21 -32.47
N VAL A 294 -10.25 2.22 -31.61
CA VAL A 294 -9.35 3.36 -31.84
C VAL A 294 -8.70 3.71 -30.50
N GLY A 295 -7.40 3.42 -30.40
CA GLY A 295 -6.50 3.90 -29.34
C GLY A 295 -6.67 3.28 -27.94
N ARG A 296 -6.26 2.02 -27.74
CA ARG A 296 -6.18 1.37 -26.41
C ARG A 296 -4.91 1.77 -25.66
N TYR A 297 -4.82 3.02 -25.21
CA TYR A 297 -3.59 3.48 -24.57
C TYR A 297 -3.81 4.20 -23.24
N ALA A 298 -2.90 3.98 -22.28
CA ALA A 298 -2.94 4.58 -20.96
C ALA A 298 -2.19 5.93 -20.91
N TYR A 299 -2.74 6.87 -20.14
CA TYR A 299 -2.16 8.19 -19.87
C TYR A 299 -2.02 8.38 -18.35
N THR A 300 -0.79 8.35 -17.84
CA THR A 300 -0.49 8.45 -16.40
C THR A 300 0.58 9.49 -16.16
N SER A 301 0.29 10.46 -15.27
CA SER A 301 1.27 11.47 -14.86
C SER A 301 1.67 11.26 -13.40
N ALA A 302 2.94 10.93 -13.16
CA ALA A 302 3.51 10.86 -11.82
C ALA A 302 4.32 12.12 -11.54
N VAL A 303 3.95 12.89 -10.51
CA VAL A 303 4.66 14.13 -10.16
C VAL A 303 5.82 13.80 -9.21
N PRO A 304 7.07 14.14 -9.56
CA PRO A 304 8.20 14.00 -8.64
C PRO A 304 8.01 14.86 -7.38
N PRO A 305 8.69 14.53 -6.27
CA PRO A 305 8.45 15.17 -4.99
C PRO A 305 8.66 16.69 -5.06
N LEU A 306 7.67 17.43 -4.56
CA LEU A 306 7.73 18.89 -4.48
C LEU A 306 8.85 19.29 -3.51
N ARG A 307 9.85 20.02 -4.01
CA ARG A 307 10.86 20.63 -3.15
C ARG A 307 10.21 21.84 -2.48
N HIS A 308 10.01 21.78 -1.16
CA HIS A 308 9.71 22.99 -0.40
C HIS A 308 10.91 23.95 -0.54
N MET A 309 10.68 25.10 -1.19
CA MET A 309 11.60 26.24 -1.17
C MET A 309 11.53 26.93 0.20
#